data_AF-A0A1L8MKX0-F1
#
_entry.id   AF-A0A1L8MKX0-F1
#
_cell.length_a   1.000
_cell.length_b   1.000
_cell.length_c   1.000
_cell.angle_alpha   90.00
_cell.angle_beta   90.00
_cell.angle_gamma   90.00
#
_symmetry.space_group_name_H-M   'P 1'
#
loop_
_entity.id
_entity.type
_entity.pdbx_description
1 polymer ?
#
loop_
_entity_poly.entity_id
_entity_poly.type
_entity_poly.pdbx_seq_one_letter_code
_entity_poly.pdbx_strand_id
1 'polypeptide(L)'
;MAIIGQIPATKMRGYSYSIAIKHTDQIIELAENPNVMEHIKIISHAKGNNVYTVLSHISDKKLREMIMSEYNLELNQVILTPLQNSGPLGAM
;
A
#
# COMPACT_ATOMS: atom_id res chain seq x y z
N MET A 1 -11.93 -20.49 -24.49
CA MET A 1 -11.48 -20.47 -23.08
C MET A 1 -10.29 -19.53 -23.00
N ALA A 2 -10.48 -18.29 -22.53
CA ALA A 2 -9.38 -17.37 -22.34
C ALA A 2 -8.64 -17.75 -21.05
N ILE A 3 -7.42 -18.25 -21.21
CA ILE A 3 -6.45 -18.37 -20.12
C ILE A 3 -6.21 -16.93 -19.66
N ILE A 4 -6.61 -16.61 -18.44
CA ILE A 4 -6.37 -15.30 -17.82
C ILE A 4 -4.86 -15.25 -17.58
N GLY A 5 -4.15 -14.80 -18.61
CA GLY A 5 -2.70 -14.68 -18.63
C GLY A 5 -2.29 -13.85 -17.44
N GLN A 6 -1.43 -14.45 -16.62
CA GLN A 6 -0.77 -13.85 -15.47
C GLN A 6 -0.46 -12.39 -15.79
N ILE A 7 -1.01 -11.49 -14.97
CA ILE A 7 -0.66 -10.08 -14.97
C ILE A 7 0.87 -10.07 -14.90
N PRO A 8 1.59 -9.53 -15.90
CA PRO A 8 3.03 -9.51 -15.85
C PRO A 8 3.39 -8.78 -14.56
N ALA A 9 4.03 -9.50 -13.64
CA ALA A 9 4.61 -8.93 -12.43
C ALA A 9 5.73 -8.00 -12.92
N THR A 10 5.33 -6.79 -13.34
CA THR A 10 6.24 -5.70 -13.61
C THR A 10 7.00 -5.57 -12.32
N LYS A 11 8.25 -6.03 -12.34
CA LYS A 11 9.18 -5.99 -11.20
C LYS A 11 9.51 -4.52 -10.97
N MET A 12 8.53 -3.78 -10.46
CA MET A 12 8.68 -2.42 -10.02
C MET A 12 9.57 -2.53 -8.79
N ARG A 13 10.81 -2.03 -8.91
CA ARG A 13 11.73 -1.89 -7.78
C ARG A 13 11.11 -0.87 -6.85
N GLY A 14 10.29 -1.35 -5.93
CA GLY A 14 9.56 -0.54 -4.96
C GLY A 14 9.56 -1.26 -3.62
N TYR A 15 9.27 -0.50 -2.58
CA TYR A 15 9.08 -1.02 -1.24
C TYR A 15 7.65 -1.51 -1.11
N SER A 16 7.49 -2.75 -0.67
CA SER A 16 6.17 -3.29 -0.33
C SER A 16 5.77 -2.78 1.03
N TYR A 17 4.55 -2.28 1.16
CA TYR A 17 3.97 -1.82 2.41
C TYR A 17 2.58 -2.41 2.59
N SER A 18 2.22 -2.74 3.83
CA SER A 18 0.83 -2.89 4.25
C SER A 18 0.39 -1.61 4.92
N ILE A 19 -0.60 -0.96 4.32
CA ILE A 19 -1.31 0.19 4.87
C ILE A 19 -2.52 -0.36 5.60
N ALA A 20 -2.67 -0.04 6.88
CA ALA A 20 -3.88 -0.30 7.65
C ALA A 20 -4.41 1.02 8.19
N ILE A 21 -5.63 1.37 7.78
CA ILE A 21 -6.32 2.55 8.28
C ILE A 21 -7.29 2.09 9.36
N LYS A 22 -7.04 2.54 10.59
CA LYS A 22 -7.84 2.18 11.77
C LYS A 22 -8.50 3.43 12.34
N HIS A 23 -9.45 3.23 13.25
CA HIS A 23 -10.14 4.32 13.95
C HIS A 23 -10.86 5.28 12.98
N THR A 24 -11.41 4.75 11.89
CA THR A 24 -12.28 5.48 10.97
C THR A 24 -13.48 4.62 10.64
N ASP A 25 -14.67 5.23 10.68
CA ASP A 25 -15.92 4.63 10.21
C ASP A 25 -16.05 4.70 8.68
N GLN A 26 -15.11 5.37 8.01
CA GLN A 26 -15.07 5.51 6.56
C GLN A 26 -14.25 4.40 5.91
N ILE A 27 -14.76 3.85 4.82
CA ILE A 27 -14.03 2.92 3.97
C ILE A 27 -13.18 3.75 3.02
N ILE A 28 -11.86 3.60 3.08
CA ILE A 28 -10.93 4.43 2.31
C ILE A 28 -10.40 3.66 1.12
N GLU A 29 -11.02 3.86 -0.03
CA GLU A 29 -10.62 3.19 -1.26
C GLU A 29 -9.43 3.93 -1.92
N LEU A 30 -8.21 3.49 -1.58
CA LEU A 30 -6.98 3.99 -2.25
C LEU A 30 -6.97 3.69 -3.76
N ALA A 31 -7.73 2.69 -4.20
CA ALA A 31 -7.86 2.32 -5.61
C ALA A 31 -8.70 3.30 -6.43
N GLU A 32 -9.54 4.12 -5.77
CA GLU A 32 -10.37 5.12 -6.45
C GLU A 32 -9.63 6.45 -6.64
N ASN A 33 -8.48 6.63 -6.00
CA ASN A 33 -7.72 7.87 -6.09
C ASN A 33 -6.53 7.74 -7.06
N PRO A 34 -6.60 8.38 -8.25
CA PRO A 34 -5.53 8.30 -9.24
C PRO A 34 -4.22 8.94 -8.77
N ASN A 35 -4.26 9.95 -7.90
CA ASN A 35 -3.05 10.62 -7.40
C ASN A 35 -2.21 9.67 -6.54
N VAL A 36 -2.90 8.90 -5.70
CA VAL A 36 -2.28 7.85 -4.90
C VAL A 36 -1.75 6.72 -5.79
N MET A 37 -2.55 6.27 -6.78
CA MET A 37 -2.15 5.21 -7.72
C MET A 37 -0.98 5.58 -8.62
N GLU A 38 -0.68 6.87 -8.81
CA GLU A 38 0.53 7.31 -9.53
C GLU A 38 1.81 6.96 -8.75
N HIS A 39 1.72 6.93 -7.41
CA HIS A 39 2.86 6.70 -6.52
C HIS A 39 2.90 5.30 -5.92
N ILE A 40 1.76 4.60 -5.90
CA ILE A 40 1.65 3.24 -5.41
C ILE A 40 0.91 2.34 -6.39
N LYS A 41 1.30 1.07 -6.39
CA LYS A 41 0.58 0.00 -7.08
C LYS A 41 -0.04 -0.92 -6.04
N ILE A 42 -1.36 -1.01 -6.03
CA ILE A 42 -2.07 -1.93 -5.13
C ILE A 42 -1.80 -3.36 -5.59
N ILE A 43 -1.18 -4.17 -4.72
CA ILE A 43 -0.90 -5.59 -4.96
C ILE A 43 -2.11 -6.42 -4.54
N SER A 44 -2.67 -6.10 -3.38
CA SER A 44 -3.82 -6.80 -2.82
C SER A 44 -4.57 -5.89 -1.86
N HIS A 45 -5.87 -6.07 -1.78
CA HIS A 45 -6.71 -5.42 -0.79
C HIS A 45 -7.87 -6.36 -0.46
N ALA A 46 -8.32 -6.34 0.80
CA ALA A 46 -9.51 -7.08 1.20
C ALA A 46 -10.72 -6.14 1.09
N LYS A 47 -11.68 -6.49 0.24
CA LYS A 47 -12.90 -5.70 0.05
C LYS A 47 -13.66 -5.58 1.39
N GLY A 48 -13.99 -4.36 1.79
CA GLY A 48 -14.63 -4.07 3.07
C GLY A 48 -13.68 -4.00 4.27
N ASN A 49 -12.37 -4.00 4.04
CA ASN A 49 -11.38 -3.78 5.09
C ASN A 49 -10.45 -2.65 4.69
N ASN A 50 -10.07 -1.82 5.67
CA ASN A 50 -9.19 -0.68 5.46
C ASN A 50 -7.71 -1.09 5.43
N VAL A 51 -7.41 -2.27 4.89
CA VAL A 51 -6.07 -2.85 4.82
C VAL A 51 -5.68 -3.11 3.38
N TYR A 52 -4.60 -2.47 2.95
CA TYR A 52 -4.12 -2.47 1.58
C TYR A 52 -2.66 -2.90 1.55
N THR A 53 -2.34 -3.90 0.75
CA THR A 53 -0.97 -4.27 0.41
C THR A 53 -0.60 -3.56 -0.88
N VAL A 54 0.36 -2.65 -0.80
CA VAL A 54 0.75 -1.78 -1.91
C VAL A 54 2.25 -1.87 -2.13
N LEU A 55 2.66 -1.63 -3.36
CA LEU A 55 4.03 -1.44 -3.76
C LEU A 55 4.23 0.05 -4.01
N SER A 56 5.13 0.69 -3.30
CA SER A 56 5.40 2.12 -3.47
C SER A 56 6.83 2.34 -3.92
N HIS A 57 7.04 3.32 -4.80
CA HIS A 57 8.38 3.80 -5.13
C HIS A 57 8.88 4.90 -4.17
N ILE A 58 8.04 5.40 -3.26
CA ILE A 58 8.40 6.39 -2.25
C ILE A 58 8.60 5.72 -0.87
N SER A 59 9.30 6.42 0.03
CA SER A 59 9.52 5.97 1.42
C SER A 59 8.21 5.97 2.22
N ASP A 60 8.16 5.18 3.29
CA ASP A 60 7.02 5.05 4.20
C ASP A 60 6.51 6.40 4.72
N LYS A 61 7.43 7.30 5.13
CA LYS A 61 7.07 8.62 5.65
C LYS A 61 6.32 9.47 4.62
N LYS A 62 6.84 9.55 3.39
CA LYS A 62 6.20 10.32 2.31
C LYS A 62 4.86 9.70 1.91
N LEU A 63 4.79 8.37 1.86
CA LEU A 63 3.55 7.66 1.55
C LEU A 63 2.48 7.95 2.61
N ARG A 64 2.87 7.94 3.89
CA ARG A 64 1.99 8.29 5.00
C ARG A 64 1.47 9.72 4.89
N GLU A 65 2.38 10.69 4.73
CA GLU A 65 2.02 12.10 4.63
C GLU A 65 1.06 12.36 3.47
N MET A 66 1.26 11.71 2.33
CA MET A 66 0.36 11.78 1.17
C MET A 66 -1.03 11.23 1.49
N ILE A 67 -1.13 10.01 2.03
CA ILE A 67 -2.42 9.39 2.37
C ILE A 67 -3.15 10.23 3.42
N MET A 68 -2.42 10.74 4.41
CA MET A 68 -2.98 11.63 5.44
C MET A 68 -3.50 12.93 4.86
N SER A 69 -2.76 13.57 3.95
CA SER A 69 -3.17 14.81 3.32
C SER A 69 -4.38 14.62 2.40
N GLU A 70 -4.40 13.55 1.62
CA GLU A 70 -5.41 13.31 0.59
C GLU A 70 -6.77 12.90 1.19
N TYR A 71 -6.74 12.14 2.28
CA TYR A 71 -7.95 11.65 2.95
C TYR A 71 -8.23 12.36 4.28
N ASN A 72 -7.48 13.43 4.58
CA ASN A 72 -7.58 14.19 5.84
C ASN A 72 -7.50 13.31 7.10
N LEU A 73 -6.62 12.31 7.09
CA LEU A 73 -6.46 11.34 8.17
C LEU A 73 -5.41 11.78 9.18
N GLU A 74 -5.60 11.36 10.43
CA GLU A 74 -4.65 11.57 11.50
C GLU A 74 -3.50 10.56 11.46
N LEU A 75 -2.37 10.94 12.05
CA LEU A 75 -1.16 10.12 12.05
C LEU A 75 -1.44 8.76 12.68
N ASN A 76 -2.20 8.75 13.77
CA ASN A 76 -2.53 7.54 14.52
C ASN A 76 -3.52 6.62 13.79
N GLN A 77 -4.24 7.13 12.78
CA GLN A 77 -5.19 6.34 12.00
C GLN A 77 -4.49 5.55 10.89
N VAL A 78 -3.38 6.07 10.33
CA VAL A 78 -2.65 5.44 9.23
C VAL A 78 -1.42 4.68 9.74
N ILE A 79 -1.50 3.35 9.69
CA ILE A 79 -0.40 2.44 10.05
C ILE A 79 0.23 1.90 8.77
N LEU A 80 1.49 2.25 8.53
CA LEU A 80 2.29 1.70 7.43
C LEU A 80 3.28 0.68 7.99
N THR A 81 3.18 -0.56 7.52
CA THR A 81 4.09 -1.64 7.87
C THR A 81 4.89 -2.02 6.63
N PRO A 82 6.22 -1.80 6.59
CA PRO A 82 7.04 -2.30 5.50
C PRO A 82 6.96 -3.83 5.47
N LEU A 83 6.52 -4.37 4.33
CA LEU A 83 6.48 -5.80 4.05
C LEU A 83 7.84 -6.33 3.61
N GLN A 84 8.92 -5.58 3.86
CA GLN A 84 10.26 -5.93 3.40
C GLN A 84 10.54 -7.39 3.72
N ASN A 85 10.90 -8.12 2.66
CA ASN A 85 11.54 -9.42 2.68
C ASN A 85 12.61 -9.34 3.76
N SER A 86 12.27 -9.78 4.97
CA SER A 86 13.21 -9.95 6.06
C SER A 86 14.02 -11.19 5.68
N GLY A 87 14.88 -11.05 4.68
CA GLY A 87 16.06 -11.89 4.61
C GLY A 87 16.81 -11.60 5.92
N PRO A 88 17.18 -12.63 6.70
CA PRO A 88 17.92 -12.38 7.92
C PRO A 88 19.19 -11.63 7.54
N LEU A 89 19.29 -10.37 7.97
CA LEU A 89 20.55 -9.63 8.06
C LEU A 89 21.33 -10.18 9.26
N GLY A 90 21.62 -11.47 9.18
CA GLY A 90 22.06 -12.30 10.29
C GLY A 90 22.60 -13.65 9.80
N ALA A 91 23.37 -13.62 8.71
CA ALA A 91 24.43 -14.60 8.52
C ALA A 91 25.72 -13.80 8.68
N MET A 92 26.22 -13.82 9.93
CA MET A 92 27.58 -13.41 10.26
C MET A 92 28.56 -14.42 9.65
#